data_AF-A0A974PNZ4-F1
#
_entry.id   AF-A0A974PNZ4-F1
#
_cell.length_a   1.000
_cell.length_b   1.000
_cell.length_c   1.000
_cell.angle_alpha   90.00
_cell.angle_beta   90.00
_cell.angle_gamma   90.00
#
_symmetry.space_group_name_H-M   'P 1'
#
loop_
_entity.id
_entity.type
_entity.pdbx_description
1 polymer ?
#
loop_
_entity_poly.entity_id
_entity_poly.type
_entity_poly.pdbx_seq_one_letter_code
_entity_poly.pdbx_strand_id
1 'polypeptide(L)' 'MMSLPFFGVFLALSATLAGQRGAALVLWVVAVAAMLALFRLHATDSLHIAL' A
#
# COMPACT_ATOMS: atom_id res chain seq x y z
N MET A 1 -1.42 2.67 -11.49
CA MET A 1 -0.70 3.74 -10.78
C MET A 1 -0.01 3.14 -9.56
N MET A 2 1.30 3.26 -9.45
CA MET A 2 2.07 2.78 -8.27
C MET A 2 1.70 3.47 -6.95
N SER A 3 0.77 4.42 -6.91
CA SER A 3 0.32 5.10 -5.69
C SER A 3 -0.55 4.24 -4.78
N LEU A 4 -1.25 3.24 -5.32
CA LEU A 4 -2.23 2.42 -4.57
C LEU A 4 -1.64 1.73 -3.31
N PRO A 5 -0.46 1.09 -3.39
CA PRO A 5 0.19 0.49 -2.22
C PRO A 5 0.56 1.51 -1.13
N PHE A 6 0.88 2.75 -1.48
CA PHE A 6 1.23 3.79 -0.50
C PHE A 6 0.04 4.17 0.37
N PHE A 7 -1.17 4.28 -0.22
CA PHE A 7 -2.40 4.50 0.56
C PHE A 7 -2.71 3.31 1.48
N GLY A 8 -2.46 2.09 1.02
CA GLY A 8 -2.59 0.88 1.85
C GLY A 8 -1.65 0.90 3.06
N VAL A 9 -0.39 1.29 2.88
CA VAL A 9 0.58 1.46 3.97
C VAL A 9 0.16 2.60 4.91
N PHE A 10 -0.33 3.72 4.39
CA PHE A 10 -0.84 4.83 5.22
C PHE A 10 -2.01 4.39 6.11
N LEU A 11 -2.95 3.61 5.58
CA LEU A 11 -4.06 3.04 6.35
C LEU A 11 -3.57 2.03 7.41
N ALA A 12 -2.56 1.22 7.09
CA ALA A 12 -1.95 0.32 8.07
C ALA A 12 -1.31 1.09 9.24
N LEU A 13 -0.65 2.22 8.95
CA LEU A 13 -0.06 3.09 9.97
C LEU A 13 -1.13 3.79 10.82
N SER A 14 -2.20 4.30 10.21
CA SER A 14 -3.30 4.91 10.97
C SER A 14 -4.03 3.88 11.84
N ALA A 15 -4.22 2.66 11.37
CA ALA A 15 -4.76 1.55 12.17
C ALA A 15 -3.82 1.18 13.34
N THR A 16 -2.51 1.27 13.13
CA THR A 16 -1.51 1.06 14.19
C THR A 16 -1.61 2.13 15.27
N LEU A 17 -1.73 3.40 14.86
CA LEU A 17 -1.94 4.54 15.76
C LEU A 17 -3.25 4.44 16.54
N ALA A 18 -4.32 3.90 15.92
CA ALA A 18 -5.60 3.64 16.57
C ALA A 18 -5.59 2.39 17.50
N GLY A 19 -4.44 1.71 17.66
CA GLY A 19 -4.31 0.51 18.48
C GLY A 19 -4.90 -0.77 17.85
N GLN A 20 -5.41 -0.68 16.62
CA GLN A 20 -6.06 -1.78 15.89
C GLN A 20 -5.03 -2.65 15.17
N ARG A 21 -4.20 -3.37 15.95
CA ARG A 21 -3.05 -4.16 15.45
C ARG A 21 -3.45 -5.19 14.38
N GLY A 22 -4.61 -5.84 14.54
CA GLY A 22 -5.11 -6.82 13.57
C GLY A 22 -5.42 -6.18 12.21
N ALA A 23 -6.14 -5.05 12.22
CA ALA A 23 -6.44 -4.31 11.00
C ALA A 23 -5.17 -3.77 10.33
N ALA A 24 -4.20 -3.29 11.12
CA ALA A 24 -2.91 -2.83 10.61
C ALA A 24 -2.15 -3.94 9.87
N LEU A 25 -2.09 -5.15 10.44
CA LEU A 25 -1.45 -6.30 9.80
C LEU A 25 -2.15 -6.70 8.50
N VAL A 26 -3.49 -6.76 8.50
CA VAL A 26 -4.26 -7.10 7.30
C VAL A 26 -4.03 -6.05 6.20
N LEU A 27 -4.12 -4.76 6.54
CA LEU A 27 -3.89 -3.67 5.59
C LEU A 27 -2.46 -3.69 5.03
N TRP A 28 -1.48 -4.01 5.87
CA TRP A 28 -0.09 -4.14 5.44
C TRP A 28 0.09 -5.31 4.46
N VAL A 29 -0.44 -6.50 4.78
CA VAL A 29 -0.37 -7.67 3.88
C VAL A 29 -1.06 -7.38 2.55
N VAL A 30 -2.23 -6.74 2.57
CA VAL A 30 -2.95 -6.35 1.36
C VAL A 30 -2.15 -5.35 0.54
N ALA A 31 -1.49 -4.37 1.17
CA ALA A 31 -0.64 -3.41 0.47
C ALA A 31 0.56 -4.08 -0.21
N VAL A 32 1.21 -5.05 0.46
CA VAL A 32 2.31 -5.84 -0.12
C VAL A 32 1.81 -6.70 -1.28
N ALA A 33 0.69 -7.40 -1.12
CA ALA A 33 0.10 -8.21 -2.18
C ALA A 33 -0.28 -7.38 -3.42
N ALA A 34 -0.88 -6.20 -3.20
CA ALA A 34 -1.20 -5.27 -4.27
C ALA A 34 0.05 -4.79 -5.01
N MET A 35 1.14 -4.50 -4.29
CA MET A 35 2.42 -4.12 -4.89
C MET A 35 2.98 -5.25 -5.78
N LEU A 36 2.99 -6.49 -5.28
CA LEU A 36 3.44 -7.66 -6.06
C LEU A 36 2.57 -7.89 -7.31
N ALA A 37 1.26 -7.73 -7.18
CA ALA A 37 0.33 -7.85 -8.31
C ALA A 37 0.59 -6.76 -9.37
N LEU A 38 0.76 -5.50 -8.96
CA LEU A 38 1.07 -4.40 -9.86
C LEU A 38 2.43 -4.59 -10.56
N PHE A 39 3.43 -5.10 -9.84
CA PHE A 39 4.72 -5.44 -10.41
C PHE A 39 4.62 -6.55 -11.45
N ARG A 40 3.88 -7.63 -11.14
CA ARG A 40 3.62 -8.72 -12.09
C ARG A 40 2.91 -8.25 -13.37
N LEU A 41 1.98 -7.31 -13.22
CA LEU A 41 1.22 -6.75 -14.34
C LEU A 41 1.99 -5.70 -15.14
N HIS A 42 3.25 -5.40 -14.78
CA HIS A 42 4.03 -4.30 -15.36
C HIS A 42 3.28 -2.95 -15.30
N ALA A 43 2.36 -2.81 -14.33
CA ALA A 43 1.62 -1.57 -14.05
C ALA A 43 2.51 -0.60 -13.23
N THR A 44 3.78 -0.55 -13.61
CA THR A 44 4.89 0.13 -12.96
C THR A 44 5.17 1.44 -13.68
N ASP A 45 4.13 2.25 -13.90
CA ASP A 45 4.36 3.65 -14.23
C ASP A 45 5.05 4.30 -13.04
N SER A 46 6.17 4.97 -13.32
CA SER A 46 6.83 5.84 -12.35
C SER A 46 5.79 6.78 -11.76
N LEU A 47 5.77 6.90 -10.44
CA LEU A 47 4.91 7.86 -9.78
C LEU A 47 5.28 9.25 -10.31
N HIS A 48 4.47 9.78 -11.23
CA HIS A 48 4.69 11.08 -11.84
C HIS A 48 4.26 12.16 -10.84
N ILE A 49 5.04 12.25 -9.76
CA ILE A 49 5.10 13.44 -8.94
C ILE A 49 5.78 14.45 -9.86
N ALA A 50 5.01 15.44 -10.34
CA ALA A 50 5.60 16.61 -10.99
C ALA A 50 6.62 17.18 -9.98
N LEU A 51 7.89 16.97 -10.27
CA LEU A 51 9.03 17.38 -9.45
C LEU A 51 9.56 18.69 -10.02
#